data_AF-A0A7C3DN09-F1
#
_entry.id   AF-A0A7C3DN09-F1
#
_cell.length_a   1.000
_cell.length_b   1.000
_cell.length_c   1.000
_cell.angle_alpha   90.00
_cell.angle_beta   90.00
_cell.angle_gamma   90.00
#
_symmetry.space_group_name_H-M   'P 1'
#
loop_
_entity.id
_entity.type
_entity.pdbx_description
1 polymer ?
#
loop_
_entity_poly.entity_id
_entity_poly.type
_entity_poly.pdbx_seq_one_letter_code
_entity_poly.pdbx_strand_id
1 'polypeptide(L)'
;MTELMERAARMLETAQACSAAGSEGEWTIIESHDGAWQMLAGAGQEPRALALARGARAALRLLRRGGTIRVEAWDPNGRCVLESRSAGQRVERLVPDQRLYAAACAP
;
A
#
# COMPACT_ATOMS: atom_id res chain seq x y z
N MET A 1 16.91 -5.36 -10.40
CA MET A 1 15.50 -5.13 -10.00
C MET A 1 14.79 -6.47 -10.16
N THR A 2 14.08 -6.99 -9.16
CA THR A 2 13.35 -8.28 -9.30
C THR A 2 11.94 -8.03 -9.83
N GLU A 3 11.37 -9.00 -10.56
CA GLU A 3 10.02 -8.91 -11.16
C GLU A 3 8.94 -8.57 -10.10
N LEU A 4 9.02 -9.17 -8.91
CA LEU A 4 8.12 -8.87 -7.79
C LEU A 4 8.14 -7.39 -7.41
N MET A 5 9.32 -6.77 -7.41
CA MET A 5 9.49 -5.37 -7.02
C MET A 5 8.96 -4.42 -8.11
N GLU A 6 9.11 -4.76 -9.39
CA GLU A 6 8.53 -4.00 -10.49
C GLU A 6 7.00 -4.05 -10.46
N ARG A 7 6.42 -5.21 -10.16
CA ARG A 7 4.97 -5.38 -9.96
C ARG A 7 4.47 -4.56 -8.77
N ALA A 8 5.17 -4.62 -7.64
CA ALA A 8 4.84 -3.83 -6.46
C ALA A 8 4.93 -2.32 -6.73
N ALA A 9 5.95 -1.88 -7.48
CA ALA A 9 6.12 -0.47 -7.85
C ALA A 9 4.97 0.02 -8.75
N ARG A 10 4.60 -0.76 -9.77
CA ARG A 10 3.47 -0.45 -10.65
C ARG A 10 2.14 -0.39 -9.88
N MET A 11 1.95 -1.27 -8.90
CA MET A 11 0.78 -1.21 -8.02
C MET A 11 0.79 0.05 -7.16
N LEU A 12 1.95 0.45 -6.62
CA LEU A 12 2.09 1.66 -5.82
C LEU A 12 1.80 2.92 -6.66
N GLU A 13 2.32 2.99 -7.89
CA GLU A 13 2.04 4.09 -8.83
C GLU A 13 0.55 4.18 -9.16
N THR A 14 -0.08 3.05 -9.47
CA THR A 14 -1.52 2.98 -9.73
C THR A 14 -2.30 3.43 -8.51
N ALA A 15 -1.90 3.00 -7.31
CA ALA A 15 -2.52 3.38 -6.06
C ALA A 15 -2.42 4.89 -5.78
N GLN A 16 -1.28 5.51 -6.10
CA GLN A 16 -1.10 6.96 -6.00
C GLN A 16 -2.04 7.69 -6.95
N ALA A 17 -2.12 7.27 -8.22
CA ALA A 17 -3.02 7.84 -9.21
C ALA A 17 -4.50 7.74 -8.80
N CYS A 18 -4.93 6.57 -8.31
CA CYS A 18 -6.28 6.37 -7.77
C CYS A 18 -6.55 7.28 -6.55
N SER A 19 -5.56 7.46 -5.67
CA SER A 19 -5.67 8.35 -4.52
C SER A 19 -5.89 9.80 -4.94
N ALA A 20 -5.15 10.25 -5.95
CA ALA A 20 -5.28 11.60 -6.51
C ALA A 20 -6.67 11.83 -7.13
N ALA A 21 -7.31 10.76 -7.62
CA ALA A 21 -8.68 10.77 -8.13
C ALA A 21 -9.76 10.57 -7.05
N GLY A 22 -9.39 10.52 -5.76
CA GLY A 22 -10.34 10.39 -4.64
C GLY A 22 -10.73 8.96 -4.26
N SER A 23 -10.02 7.93 -4.75
CA SER A 23 -10.24 6.54 -4.36
C SER A 23 -9.34 6.15 -3.18
N GLU A 24 -9.96 5.77 -2.05
CA GLU A 24 -9.27 5.55 -0.78
C GLU A 24 -9.37 4.11 -0.24
N GLY A 25 -9.74 3.14 -1.08
CA GLY A 25 -9.88 1.74 -0.67
C GLY A 25 -8.56 1.05 -0.31
N GLU A 26 -8.68 -0.03 0.46
CA GLU A 26 -7.62 -1.04 0.61
C GLU A 26 -8.02 -2.29 -0.19
N TRP A 27 -7.05 -2.96 -0.80
CA TRP A 27 -7.31 -4.13 -1.64
C TRP A 27 -6.16 -5.10 -1.57
N THR A 28 -6.47 -6.36 -1.88
CA THR A 28 -5.46 -7.41 -2.05
C THR A 28 -5.63 -8.04 -3.41
N ILE A 29 -4.55 -8.20 -4.16
CA ILE A 29 -4.49 -8.86 -5.45
C ILE A 29 -3.74 -10.17 -5.27
N ILE A 30 -4.28 -11.25 -5.80
CA ILE A 30 -3.62 -12.56 -5.84
C ILE A 30 -3.48 -13.03 -7.29
N GLU A 31 -2.36 -13.68 -7.57
CA GLU A 31 -2.09 -14.32 -8.85
C GLU A 31 -2.03 -15.83 -8.65
N SER A 32 -2.90 -16.56 -9.33
CA SER A 32 -2.91 -18.02 -9.34
C SER A 32 -1.76 -18.59 -10.17
N HIS A 33 -1.47 -19.89 -10.03
CA HIS A 33 -0.42 -20.56 -10.80
C HIS A 33 -0.70 -20.61 -12.31
N ASP A 34 -1.97 -20.53 -12.73
CA ASP A 34 -2.40 -20.43 -14.12
C ASP A 34 -2.31 -18.98 -14.68
N GLY A 35 -1.84 -18.03 -13.88
CA GLY A 35 -1.76 -16.61 -14.24
C GLY A 35 -3.07 -15.84 -14.09
N ALA A 36 -4.13 -16.46 -13.56
CA ALA A 36 -5.37 -15.76 -13.27
C ALA A 36 -5.17 -14.76 -12.12
N TRP A 37 -5.75 -13.57 -12.28
CA TRP A 37 -5.72 -12.52 -11.27
C TRP A 37 -7.06 -12.41 -10.56
N GLN A 38 -7.03 -12.30 -9.23
CA GLN A 38 -8.22 -12.03 -8.42
C GLN A 38 -7.96 -10.82 -7.52
N MET A 39 -8.94 -9.94 -7.44
CA MET A 39 -8.93 -8.79 -6.54
C MET A 39 -9.91 -9.03 -5.40
N LEU A 40 -9.43 -8.85 -4.17
CA LEU A 40 -10.20 -8.94 -2.94
C LEU A 40 -10.31 -7.56 -2.32
N ALA A 41 -11.52 -7.19 -1.90
CA ALA A 41 -11.73 -5.97 -1.14
C ALA A 41 -11.10 -6.08 0.25
N GLY A 42 -10.42 -5.02 0.68
CA GLY A 42 -9.76 -4.94 1.97
C GLY A 42 -8.35 -5.55 1.97
N ALA A 43 -7.68 -5.36 3.11
CA ALA A 43 -6.31 -5.78 3.33
C ALA A 43 -6.18 -6.50 4.69
N GLY A 44 -7.15 -7.35 5.04
CA GLY A 44 -7.22 -7.97 6.37
C GLY A 44 -6.17 -9.07 6.64
N GLN A 45 -5.57 -9.65 5.60
CA GLN A 45 -4.63 -10.78 5.71
C GLN A 45 -3.25 -10.40 5.18
N GLU A 46 -2.21 -11.00 5.78
CA GLU A 46 -0.83 -10.84 5.32
C GLU A 46 -0.61 -11.60 3.98
N PRO A 47 0.16 -11.03 3.02
CA PRO A 47 0.28 -11.58 1.67
C PRO A 47 0.69 -13.05 1.59
N ARG A 48 1.70 -13.48 2.36
CA ARG A 48 2.14 -14.88 2.35
C ARG A 48 1.07 -15.81 2.88
N ALA A 49 0.44 -15.47 4.01
CA ALA A 49 -0.61 -16.28 4.60
C ALA A 49 -1.80 -16.45 3.63
N LEU A 50 -2.23 -15.37 2.98
CA LEU A 50 -3.29 -15.42 1.98
C LEU A 50 -2.90 -16.26 0.76
N ALA A 51 -1.68 -16.08 0.25
CA ALA A 51 -1.22 -16.84 -0.91
C ALA A 51 -1.21 -18.35 -0.64
N LEU A 52 -0.71 -18.76 0.53
CA LEU A 52 -0.72 -20.17 0.95
C LEU A 52 -2.14 -20.71 1.09
N ALA A 53 -3.05 -19.94 1.72
CA ALA A 53 -4.44 -20.35 1.91
C ALA A 53 -5.23 -20.49 0.59
N ARG A 54 -4.81 -19.76 -0.46
CA ARG A 54 -5.48 -19.74 -1.77
C ARG A 54 -4.76 -20.55 -2.84
N GLY A 55 -3.59 -21.12 -2.53
CA GLY A 55 -2.75 -21.78 -3.54
C GLY A 55 -2.30 -20.81 -4.64
N ALA A 56 -2.01 -19.56 -4.27
CA ALA A 56 -1.60 -18.51 -5.21
C ALA A 56 -0.07 -18.49 -5.40
N ARG A 57 0.36 -18.16 -6.61
CA ARG A 57 1.77 -17.93 -6.97
C ARG A 57 2.31 -16.65 -6.36
N ALA A 58 1.50 -15.62 -6.24
CA ALA A 58 1.90 -14.35 -5.66
C ALA A 58 0.71 -13.64 -5.00
N ALA A 59 1.01 -12.76 -4.05
CA ALA A 59 0.03 -11.87 -3.43
C ALA A 59 0.61 -10.48 -3.24
N LEU A 60 -0.20 -9.46 -3.57
CA LEU A 60 0.11 -8.05 -3.36
C LEU A 60 -1.02 -7.41 -2.56
N ARG A 61 -0.68 -6.74 -1.47
CA ARG A 61 -1.61 -6.09 -0.55
C ARG A 61 -1.33 -4.61 -0.53
N LEU A 62 -2.38 -3.82 -0.64
CA LEU A 62 -2.32 -2.37 -0.65
C LEU A 62 -3.03 -1.81 0.58
N LEU A 63 -2.25 -1.12 1.39
CA LEU A 63 -2.64 -0.48 2.64
C LEU A 63 -2.65 1.03 2.46
N ARG A 64 -3.64 1.69 3.06
CA ARG A 64 -3.74 3.15 3.07
C ARG A 64 -3.99 3.64 4.48
N ARG A 65 -3.05 4.42 5.03
CA ARG A 65 -3.17 4.98 6.38
C ARG A 65 -2.57 6.37 6.44
N GLY A 66 -3.37 7.36 6.89
CA GLY A 66 -2.89 8.71 7.18
C GLY A 66 -2.10 9.37 6.05
N GLY A 67 -2.59 9.28 4.81
CA GLY A 67 -1.90 9.82 3.63
C GLY A 67 -0.67 9.04 3.18
N THR A 68 -0.46 7.84 3.73
CA THR A 68 0.59 6.91 3.28
C THR A 68 -0.04 5.75 2.53
N ILE A 69 0.56 5.41 1.39
CA ILE A 69 0.20 4.28 0.54
C ILE A 69 1.35 3.28 0.63
N ARG A 70 1.02 2.05 1.01
CA ARG A 70 2.00 0.97 1.19
C ARG A 70 1.56 -0.26 0.41
N VAL A 71 2.47 -0.82 -0.37
CA VAL A 71 2.30 -2.09 -1.07
C VAL A 71 3.20 -3.12 -0.42
N GLU A 72 2.61 -4.21 0.05
CA GLU A 72 3.31 -5.41 0.53
C GLU A 72 3.12 -6.51 -0.51
N ALA A 73 4.21 -7.08 -1.00
CA ALA A 73 4.18 -8.12 -2.02
C ALA A 73 4.95 -9.35 -1.55
N TRP A 74 4.46 -10.51 -1.95
CA TRP A 74 5.06 -11.81 -1.66
C TRP A 74 4.99 -12.73 -2.88
N ASP A 75 6.07 -13.47 -3.10
CA ASP A 75 6.16 -14.62 -4.00
C ASP A 75 7.11 -15.69 -3.39
N PRO A 76 7.34 -16.84 -4.04
CA PRO A 76 8.27 -17.86 -3.56
C PRO A 76 9.74 -17.41 -3.47
N ASN A 77 10.12 -16.36 -4.21
CA ASN A 77 11.50 -15.84 -4.25
C ASN A 77 11.76 -14.81 -3.14
N GLY A 78 10.70 -14.25 -2.55
CA GLY A 78 10.84 -13.38 -1.39
C GLY A 78 9.63 -12.48 -1.13
N ARG A 79 9.93 -11.36 -0.46
CA ARG A 79 8.96 -10.34 -0.09
C ARG A 79 9.48 -8.97 -0.44
N CYS A 80 8.57 -8.07 -0.80
CA CYS A 80 8.86 -6.68 -1.10
C CYS A 80 7.87 -5.80 -0.35
N VAL A 81 8.34 -4.67 0.18
CA VAL A 81 7.49 -3.64 0.77
C VAL A 81 7.91 -2.31 0.18
N LEU A 82 6.97 -1.63 -0.47
CA LEU A 82 7.15 -0.28 -1.00
C LEU A 82 6.18 0.65 -0.32
N GLU A 83 6.64 1.86 -0.02
CA GLU A 83 5.83 2.86 0.67
C GLU A 83 6.05 4.21 0.02
N SER A 84 4.97 4.97 -0.10
CA SER A 84 5.01 6.36 -0.49
C SER A 84 4.07 7.16 0.38
N ARG A 85 4.57 8.30 0.85
CA ARG A 85 3.71 9.35 1.39
C ARG A 85 3.09 10.06 0.21
N SER A 86 1.77 10.08 0.15
CA SER A 86 1.05 11.02 -0.69
C SER A 86 1.42 12.41 -0.17
N ALA A 87 2.34 13.10 -0.86
CA ALA A 87 2.52 14.53 -0.68
C ALA A 87 1.14 15.14 -0.82
N GLY A 88 0.68 15.80 0.25
CA GLY A 88 -0.71 15.91 0.60
C GLY A 88 -1.64 16.18 -0.57
N GLN A 89 -2.87 15.65 -0.46
CA GLN A 89 -4.02 16.44 -0.87
C GLN A 89 -3.68 17.89 -0.54
N ARG A 90 -3.54 18.74 -1.57
CA ARG A 90 -3.43 20.17 -1.41
C ARG A 90 -4.80 20.61 -0.90
N VAL A 91 -5.06 20.34 0.38
CA VAL A 91 -6.18 20.90 1.07
C VAL A 91 -5.82 22.37 1.15
N GLU A 92 -6.44 23.19 0.30
CA GLU A 92 -6.59 24.62 0.57
C GLU A 92 -7.47 24.76 1.82
N ARG A 93 -6.95 24.33 2.96
CA ARG A 93 -7.52 24.62 4.27
C ARG A 93 -6.86 25.91 4.70
N LEU A 94 -7.55 26.98 4.35
CA LEU A 94 -7.49 28.25 5.05
C LEU A 94 -7.82 27.98 6.53
N VAL A 95 -6.82 27.76 7.38
CA VAL A 95 -6.99 27.84 8.86
C VAL A 95 -5.70 28.43 9.45
N PRO A 96 -5.79 29.52 10.23
CA PRO A 96 -4.65 30.35 10.62
C PRO A 96 -3.83 29.73 11.76
N ASP A 97 -2.56 30.11 11.75
CA ASP A 97 -1.59 30.20 12.85
C ASP A 97 -1.99 29.54 14.17
N GLN A 98 -1.51 28.31 14.40
CA GLN A 98 -1.56 27.69 15.72
C GLN A 98 -0.13 27.46 16.21
N ARG A 99 0.30 28.31 17.13
CA ARG A 99 1.62 28.26 17.79
C ARG A 99 1.80 26.92 18.50
N LEU A 100 2.78 26.14 18.06
CA LEU A 100 3.21 24.92 18.72
C LEU A 100 4.17 25.27 19.87
N TYR A 101 3.80 24.89 21.10
CA TYR A 101 4.73 24.92 22.24
C TYR A 101 5.52 23.61 22.30
N ALA A 102 6.84 23.72 22.40
CA ALA A 102 7.73 22.60 22.70
C ALA A 102 7.77 22.36 24.21
N ALA A 103 7.37 21.17 24.65
CA ALA A 103 7.68 20.70 26.00
C ALA A 103 8.95 19.84 25.93
N ALA A 104 10.02 20.35 26.55
CA ALA A 104 11.28 19.65 26.73
C ALA A 104 11.09 18.40 27.62
N CYS A 105 11.79 17.30 27.29
CA CYS A 105 12.11 16.28 28.28
C CYS A 105 13.31 16.74 29.09
N ALA A 106 13.15 16.78 30.42
CA ALA A 106 14.22 16.93 31.41
C ALA A 106 14.60 15.53 31.98
N PRO A 107 15.73 15.42 32.71
CA PRO A 107 16.83 14.47 32.46
C PRO A 107 16.54 12.99 32.72
#